data_AF-A0A9X8QEP3-F1
#
_entry.id   AF-A0A9X8QEP3-F1
#
_cell.length_a   1.000
_cell.length_b   1.000
_cell.length_c   1.000
_cell.angle_alpha   90.00
_cell.angle_beta   90.00
_cell.angle_gamma   90.00
#
_symmetry.space_group_name_H-M   'P 1'
#
loop_
_entity.id
_entity.type
_entity.pdbx_description
1 polymer ?
#
loop_
_entity_poly.entity_id
_entity_poly.type
_entity_poly.pdbx_seq_one_letter_code
_entity_poly.pdbx_strand_id
1 'polypeptide(L)'
;MLNASEIYSSIDNFFNKFDMEKTIDSRCEHIDCYYIDSNKEKYIFACKVFENKHELFAEWELAQDQDIALYMQSELFPRNDIRWDIYYLLIYIGEDEFGIDEYYNIEKDRFCCKKYVIKARTEQECIDNFNFKLPLTSNFYQLDKLSNLITDEEFFQELRKKVTFNKDILSDKVLSDLFVHKNELIDRLKGD
;
A
#
# COMPACT_ATOMS: atom_id res chain seq x y z
N MET A 1 -19.02 7.26 -11.09
CA MET A 1 -18.48 6.58 -9.89
C MET A 1 -18.51 5.10 -10.24
N LEU A 2 -17.38 4.42 -10.18
CA LEU A 2 -17.33 3.00 -10.54
C LEU A 2 -18.12 2.18 -9.53
N ASN A 3 -18.85 1.18 -10.00
CA ASN A 3 -19.33 0.11 -9.14
C ASN A 3 -18.31 -1.05 -9.07
N ALA A 4 -18.51 -1.98 -8.14
CA ALA A 4 -17.64 -3.14 -7.95
C ALA A 4 -17.41 -3.96 -9.24
N SER A 5 -18.43 -4.10 -10.10
CA SER A 5 -18.30 -4.86 -11.36
C SER A 5 -17.40 -4.16 -12.39
N GLU A 6 -17.50 -2.83 -12.48
CA GLU A 6 -16.70 -2.04 -13.43
C GLU A 6 -15.22 -1.99 -13.00
N ILE A 7 -14.95 -1.89 -11.69
CA ILE A 7 -13.58 -1.95 -11.18
C ILE A 7 -12.96 -3.32 -11.43
N TYR A 8 -13.70 -4.42 -11.27
CA TYR A 8 -13.18 -5.76 -11.58
C TYR A 8 -12.77 -5.91 -13.05
N SER A 9 -13.56 -5.36 -13.97
CA SER A 9 -13.21 -5.36 -15.39
C SER A 9 -11.91 -4.61 -15.66
N SER A 10 -11.69 -3.49 -14.95
CA SER A 10 -10.46 -2.70 -15.03
C SER A 10 -9.25 -3.46 -14.50
N ILE A 11 -9.43 -4.15 -13.37
CA ILE A 11 -8.39 -4.99 -12.75
C ILE A 11 -8.02 -6.15 -13.67
N ASP A 12 -9.00 -6.85 -14.24
CA ASP A 12 -8.79 -7.95 -15.19
C ASP A 12 -7.98 -7.47 -16.39
N ASN A 13 -8.38 -6.34 -17.00
CA ASN A 13 -7.68 -5.73 -18.13
C ASN A 13 -6.24 -5.32 -17.80
N PHE A 14 -5.95 -4.93 -16.57
CA PHE A 14 -4.61 -4.61 -16.13
C PHE A 14 -3.74 -5.87 -16.06
N PHE A 15 -4.19 -6.89 -15.32
CA PHE A 15 -3.41 -8.12 -15.08
C PHE A 15 -3.24 -8.99 -16.33
N ASN A 16 -4.20 -8.96 -17.26
CA ASN A 16 -4.09 -9.64 -18.55
C ASN A 16 -2.88 -9.18 -19.39
N LYS A 17 -2.35 -7.97 -19.15
CA LYS A 17 -1.14 -7.46 -19.84
C LYS A 17 0.16 -8.11 -19.35
N PHE A 18 0.09 -8.85 -18.24
CA PHE A 18 1.24 -9.44 -17.56
C PHE A 18 1.14 -10.98 -17.46
N ASP A 19 0.33 -11.61 -18.31
CA ASP A 19 0.12 -13.07 -18.36
C ASP A 19 -0.32 -13.69 -17.01
N MET A 20 -1.09 -12.92 -16.24
CA MET A 20 -1.62 -13.34 -14.94
C MET A 20 -3.00 -13.99 -15.09
N GLU A 21 -3.19 -15.15 -14.47
CA GLU A 21 -4.46 -15.89 -14.46
C GLU A 21 -5.32 -15.44 -13.28
N LYS A 22 -6.55 -14.98 -13.55
CA LYS A 22 -7.55 -14.72 -12.52
C LYS A 22 -8.15 -16.04 -12.04
N THR A 23 -8.18 -16.24 -10.73
CA THR A 23 -8.87 -17.35 -10.08
C THR A 23 -9.91 -16.85 -9.09
N ILE A 24 -11.09 -17.46 -9.14
CA ILE A 24 -12.13 -17.32 -8.13
C ILE A 24 -12.26 -18.68 -7.46
N ASP A 25 -12.00 -18.74 -6.16
CA ASP A 25 -11.98 -19.97 -5.38
C ASP A 25 -13.06 -19.91 -4.32
N SER A 26 -14.00 -20.85 -4.35
CA SER A 26 -15.12 -20.89 -3.41
C SER A 26 -14.71 -21.14 -1.97
N ARG A 27 -13.45 -21.52 -1.71
CA ARG A 27 -12.90 -21.66 -0.35
C ARG A 27 -12.38 -20.35 0.23
N CYS A 28 -12.18 -19.33 -0.61
CA CYS A 28 -11.92 -17.98 -0.14
C CYS A 28 -13.27 -17.31 0.12
N GLU A 29 -13.62 -17.10 1.39
CA GLU A 29 -14.91 -16.50 1.76
C GLU A 29 -14.84 -14.98 1.87
N HIS A 30 -13.64 -14.43 2.01
CA HIS A 30 -13.43 -13.04 2.34
C HIS A 30 -12.77 -12.26 1.21
N ILE A 31 -11.84 -12.84 0.44
CA ILE A 31 -11.32 -12.23 -0.80
C ILE A 31 -12.21 -12.59 -2.00
N ASP A 32 -12.32 -11.67 -2.94
CA ASP A 32 -13.23 -11.84 -4.09
C ASP A 32 -12.58 -12.68 -5.21
N CYS A 33 -11.28 -12.50 -5.41
CA CYS A 33 -10.48 -13.26 -6.39
C CYS A 33 -8.99 -13.10 -6.10
N TYR A 34 -8.16 -13.87 -6.81
CA TYR A 34 -6.73 -13.61 -6.86
C TYR A 34 -6.17 -13.81 -8.26
N TYR A 35 -5.09 -13.09 -8.57
CA TYR A 35 -4.34 -13.21 -9.82
C TYR A 35 -3.01 -13.87 -9.53
N ILE A 36 -2.63 -14.85 -10.33
CA ILE A 36 -1.36 -15.59 -10.16
C ILE A 36 -0.64 -15.68 -11.49
N ASP A 37 0.70 -15.63 -11.47
CA ASP A 37 1.49 -15.91 -12.66
C ASP A 37 1.11 -17.29 -13.23
N SER A 38 1.09 -17.39 -14.55
CA SER A 38 0.90 -18.62 -15.31
C SER A 38 1.70 -19.83 -14.81
N ASN A 39 2.93 -19.62 -14.32
CA ASN A 39 3.77 -20.69 -13.78
C ASN A 39 3.42 -21.09 -12.34
N LYS A 40 2.60 -20.28 -11.65
CA LYS A 40 2.16 -20.48 -10.26
C LYS A 40 3.30 -20.55 -9.24
N GLU A 41 4.43 -19.92 -9.58
CA GLU A 41 5.63 -19.92 -8.74
C GLU A 41 5.82 -18.63 -7.95
N LYS A 42 5.37 -17.48 -8.48
CA LYS A 42 5.58 -16.15 -7.90
C LYS A 42 4.39 -15.24 -8.17
N TYR A 43 4.32 -14.15 -7.40
CA TYR A 43 3.34 -13.08 -7.53
C TYR A 43 1.89 -13.56 -7.49
N ILE A 44 1.30 -13.50 -6.30
CA ILE A 44 -0.11 -13.75 -6.07
C ILE A 44 -0.73 -12.44 -5.60
N PHE A 45 -1.66 -11.89 -6.37
CA PHE A 45 -2.39 -10.68 -6.02
C PHE A 45 -3.80 -11.07 -5.56
N ALA A 46 -3.98 -11.22 -4.25
CA ALA A 46 -5.30 -11.41 -3.66
C ALA A 46 -6.05 -10.07 -3.67
N CYS A 47 -7.28 -10.04 -4.15
CA CYS A 47 -8.06 -8.82 -4.33
C CYS A 47 -9.36 -8.87 -3.54
N LYS A 48 -9.67 -7.74 -2.88
CA LYS A 48 -10.99 -7.44 -2.37
C LYS A 48 -11.37 -6.00 -2.68
N VAL A 49 -12.61 -5.77 -3.10
CA VAL A 49 -13.16 -4.43 -3.30
C VAL A 49 -14.02 -4.04 -2.11
N PHE A 50 -13.84 -2.81 -1.64
CA PHE A 50 -14.55 -2.21 -0.52
C PHE A 50 -15.25 -0.94 -0.98
N GLU A 51 -16.54 -0.83 -0.66
CA GLU A 51 -17.36 0.31 -1.08
C GLU A 51 -17.27 1.48 -0.10
N ASN A 52 -16.97 1.19 1.17
CA ASN A 52 -16.88 2.18 2.22
C ASN A 52 -15.73 1.89 3.18
N LYS A 53 -15.30 2.94 3.88
CA LYS A 53 -14.11 2.88 4.71
C LYS A 53 -14.31 1.97 5.92
N HIS A 54 -15.51 1.97 6.49
CA HIS A 54 -15.86 1.16 7.65
C HIS A 54 -15.73 -0.34 7.36
N GLU A 55 -16.27 -0.80 6.24
CA GLU A 55 -16.15 -2.18 5.74
C GLU A 55 -14.68 -2.58 5.58
N LEU A 56 -13.87 -1.73 4.94
CA LEU A 56 -12.43 -1.99 4.78
C LEU A 56 -11.77 -2.24 6.13
N PHE A 57 -11.94 -1.32 7.09
CA PHE A 57 -11.32 -1.45 8.42
C PHE A 57 -11.88 -2.60 9.26
N ALA A 58 -13.12 -3.02 9.03
CA ALA A 58 -13.73 -4.12 9.77
C ALA A 58 -13.31 -5.49 9.24
N GLU A 59 -13.01 -5.62 7.95
CA GLU A 59 -12.92 -6.93 7.30
C GLU A 59 -11.53 -7.29 6.76
N TRP A 60 -10.62 -6.33 6.58
CA TRP A 60 -9.36 -6.63 5.91
C TRP A 60 -8.51 -7.68 6.66
N GLU A 61 -8.52 -7.65 7.99
CA GLU A 61 -7.79 -8.62 8.83
C GLU A 61 -8.37 -10.02 8.69
N LEU A 62 -9.69 -10.15 8.56
CA LEU A 62 -10.34 -11.45 8.39
C LEU A 62 -9.90 -12.13 7.08
N ALA A 63 -9.88 -11.36 5.99
CA ALA A 63 -9.37 -11.82 4.71
C ALA A 63 -7.88 -12.21 4.77
N GLN A 64 -7.08 -11.44 5.51
CA GLN A 64 -5.67 -11.78 5.74
C GLN A 64 -5.55 -13.13 6.47
N ASP A 65 -6.22 -13.28 7.59
CA ASP A 65 -5.96 -14.39 8.51
C ASP A 65 -6.56 -15.69 7.97
N GLN A 66 -7.78 -15.65 7.45
CA GLN A 66 -8.51 -16.85 7.04
C GLN A 66 -8.15 -17.27 5.61
N ASP A 67 -8.33 -16.38 4.65
CA ASP A 67 -8.13 -16.74 3.25
C ASP A 67 -6.64 -16.76 2.90
N ILE A 68 -5.87 -15.76 3.31
CA ILE A 68 -4.46 -15.66 2.90
C ILE A 68 -3.55 -16.53 3.76
N ALA A 69 -3.55 -16.36 5.09
CA ALA A 69 -2.60 -17.04 5.97
C ALA A 69 -2.95 -18.52 6.18
N LEU A 70 -4.20 -18.82 6.56
CA LEU A 70 -4.61 -20.20 6.79
C LEU A 70 -4.78 -20.95 5.47
N TYR A 71 -5.60 -20.44 4.55
CA TYR A 71 -5.89 -21.19 3.33
C TYR A 71 -4.78 -21.10 2.26
N MET A 72 -4.49 -19.91 1.72
CA MET A 72 -3.56 -19.80 0.59
C MET A 72 -2.14 -20.24 0.96
N GLN A 73 -1.59 -19.77 2.08
CA GLN A 73 -0.22 -20.14 2.49
C GLN A 73 -0.11 -21.55 3.03
N SER A 74 -1.02 -21.96 3.92
CA SER A 74 -0.84 -23.21 4.65
C SER A 74 -1.44 -24.43 3.93
N GLU A 75 -2.41 -24.23 3.03
CA GLU A 75 -3.08 -25.35 2.34
C GLU A 75 -2.87 -25.35 0.83
N LEU A 76 -3.02 -24.19 0.16
CA LEU A 76 -2.95 -24.11 -1.30
C LEU A 76 -1.50 -24.14 -1.80
N PHE A 77 -0.60 -23.42 -1.12
CA PHE A 77 0.82 -23.33 -1.48
C PHE A 77 1.78 -23.75 -0.34
N PRO A 78 1.56 -24.90 0.33
CA PRO A 78 2.23 -25.28 1.58
C PRO A 78 3.74 -25.51 1.47
N ARG A 79 4.25 -25.68 0.23
CA ARG A 79 5.65 -26.03 -0.04
C ARG A 79 6.45 -24.87 -0.62
N ASN A 80 5.82 -23.75 -0.89
CA ASN A 80 6.48 -22.59 -1.48
C ASN A 80 6.57 -21.51 -0.40
N ASP A 81 7.74 -20.88 -0.25
CA ASP A 81 7.88 -19.71 0.64
C ASP A 81 7.32 -18.45 -0.05
N ILE A 82 6.02 -18.48 -0.32
CA ILE A 82 5.32 -17.44 -1.08
C ILE A 82 4.91 -16.25 -0.22
N ARG A 83 5.25 -16.23 1.07
CA ARG A 83 4.83 -15.16 1.99
C ARG A 83 5.11 -13.77 1.42
N TRP A 84 6.29 -13.61 0.82
CA TRP A 84 6.74 -12.35 0.23
C TRP A 84 6.25 -12.12 -1.20
N ASP A 85 5.69 -13.15 -1.81
CA ASP A 85 5.13 -13.16 -3.15
C ASP A 85 3.60 -12.99 -3.15
N ILE A 86 2.94 -13.02 -1.99
CA ILE A 86 1.54 -12.62 -1.85
C ILE A 86 1.42 -11.12 -1.59
N TYR A 87 0.58 -10.48 -2.39
CA TYR A 87 0.20 -9.08 -2.33
C TYR A 87 -1.32 -9.00 -2.16
N TYR A 88 -1.77 -8.54 -1.01
CA TYR A 88 -3.19 -8.31 -0.76
C TYR A 88 -3.57 -6.88 -1.18
N LEU A 89 -4.40 -6.78 -2.20
CA LEU A 89 -4.88 -5.54 -2.79
C LEU A 89 -6.26 -5.21 -2.22
N LEU A 90 -6.29 -4.18 -1.38
CA LEU A 90 -7.50 -3.65 -0.78
C LEU A 90 -8.00 -2.50 -1.64
N ILE A 91 -8.91 -2.78 -2.56
CA ILE A 91 -9.39 -1.81 -3.54
C ILE A 91 -10.54 -1.02 -2.91
N TYR A 92 -10.32 0.26 -2.63
CA TYR A 92 -11.32 1.15 -2.04
C TYR A 92 -11.91 2.07 -3.11
N ILE A 93 -13.23 1.97 -3.33
CA ILE A 93 -13.95 2.75 -4.36
C ILE A 93 -14.84 3.86 -3.78
N GLY A 94 -14.86 4.01 -2.45
CA GLY A 94 -15.71 4.99 -1.78
C GLY A 94 -15.23 6.44 -1.87
N GLU A 95 -16.09 7.35 -1.40
CA GLU A 95 -15.82 8.79 -1.42
C GLU A 95 -15.04 9.30 -0.20
N ASP A 96 -14.96 8.55 0.90
CA ASP A 96 -14.24 9.01 2.09
C ASP A 96 -12.75 9.19 1.79
N GLU A 97 -12.16 10.20 2.44
CA GLU A 97 -10.72 10.40 2.39
C GLU A 97 -10.03 9.54 3.47
N PHE A 98 -8.87 9.01 3.11
CA PHE A 98 -7.98 8.31 4.01
C PHE A 98 -6.85 9.25 4.41
N GLY A 99 -6.60 9.36 5.72
CA GLY A 99 -5.38 9.96 6.24
C GLY A 99 -4.17 9.08 5.94
N ILE A 100 -2.99 9.68 5.90
CA ILE A 100 -1.72 8.97 5.65
C ILE A 100 -1.51 7.86 6.69
N ASP A 101 -1.83 8.13 7.96
CA ASP A 101 -1.70 7.15 9.05
C ASP A 101 -2.57 5.91 8.83
N GLU A 102 -3.73 6.07 8.18
CA GLU A 102 -4.67 4.99 7.93
C GLU A 102 -4.15 4.03 6.85
N TYR A 103 -3.60 4.57 5.76
CA TYR A 103 -2.84 3.78 4.79
C TYR A 103 -1.67 3.05 5.47
N TYR A 104 -0.90 3.80 6.26
CA TYR A 104 0.31 3.30 6.89
C TYR A 104 0.03 2.17 7.88
N ASN A 105 -1.04 2.26 8.67
CA ASN A 105 -1.40 1.24 9.65
C ASN A 105 -1.68 -0.12 8.99
N ILE A 106 -2.37 -0.11 7.84
CA ILE A 106 -2.65 -1.34 7.09
C ILE A 106 -1.39 -1.81 6.35
N GLU A 107 -0.74 -0.95 5.56
CA GLU A 107 0.35 -1.36 4.67
C GLU A 107 1.65 -1.74 5.43
N LYS A 108 1.83 -1.24 6.66
CA LYS A 108 2.94 -1.64 7.54
C LYS A 108 2.75 -3.03 8.12
N ASP A 109 1.51 -3.47 8.31
CA ASP A 109 1.26 -4.84 8.72
C ASP A 109 1.80 -5.77 7.64
N ARG A 110 2.79 -6.57 8.01
CA ARG A 110 3.41 -7.59 7.14
C ARG A 110 3.35 -8.97 7.78
N PHE A 111 2.29 -9.25 8.55
CA PHE A 111 2.13 -10.49 9.29
C PHE A 111 2.29 -11.73 8.39
N CYS A 112 1.52 -11.81 7.32
CA CYS A 112 1.60 -12.90 6.35
C CYS A 112 1.75 -12.44 4.90
N CYS A 113 1.45 -11.21 4.53
CA CYS A 113 1.58 -10.77 3.14
C CYS A 113 1.91 -9.27 3.07
N LYS A 114 2.33 -8.81 1.89
CA LYS A 114 2.36 -7.38 1.60
C LYS A 114 0.94 -6.91 1.35
N LYS A 115 0.60 -5.69 1.78
CA LYS A 115 -0.72 -5.10 1.56
C LYS A 115 -0.58 -3.79 0.82
N TYR A 116 -1.53 -3.53 -0.04
CA TYR A 116 -1.67 -2.24 -0.71
C TYR A 116 -3.11 -1.80 -0.67
N VAL A 117 -3.35 -0.64 -0.07
CA VAL A 117 -4.66 0.02 -0.13
C VAL A 117 -4.69 0.86 -1.39
N ILE A 118 -5.61 0.55 -2.30
CA ILE A 118 -5.70 1.13 -3.63
C ILE A 118 -6.98 1.95 -3.71
N LYS A 119 -6.85 3.27 -3.64
CA LYS A 119 -7.99 4.16 -3.84
C LYS A 119 -8.27 4.31 -5.33
N ALA A 120 -9.47 3.95 -5.77
CA ALA A 120 -9.83 3.85 -7.17
C ALA A 120 -11.28 4.30 -7.44
N ARG A 121 -11.54 5.61 -7.45
CA ARG A 121 -12.87 6.16 -7.79
C ARG A 121 -13.16 6.09 -9.28
N THR A 122 -12.11 5.98 -10.09
CA THR A 122 -12.14 5.85 -11.54
C THR A 122 -11.20 4.74 -12.02
N GLU A 123 -11.42 4.26 -13.25
CA GLU A 123 -10.58 3.22 -13.86
C GLU A 123 -9.13 3.68 -13.98
N GLN A 124 -8.94 4.95 -14.38
CA GLN A 124 -7.62 5.52 -14.52
C GLN A 124 -6.88 5.61 -13.18
N GLU A 125 -7.56 6.02 -12.09
CA GLU A 125 -6.97 6.03 -10.75
C GLU A 125 -6.52 4.63 -10.31
N CYS A 126 -7.31 3.59 -10.61
CA CYS A 126 -6.93 2.21 -10.33
C CYS A 126 -5.63 1.83 -11.04
N ILE A 127 -5.58 2.06 -12.36
CA ILE A 127 -4.43 1.75 -13.21
C ILE A 127 -3.19 2.52 -12.74
N ASP A 128 -3.33 3.80 -12.42
CA ASP A 128 -2.22 4.64 -11.97
C ASP A 128 -1.65 4.14 -10.63
N ASN A 129 -2.53 3.79 -9.68
CA ASN A 129 -2.11 3.19 -8.42
C ASN A 129 -1.43 1.84 -8.62
N PHE A 130 -1.93 0.99 -9.51
CA PHE A 130 -1.30 -0.31 -9.80
C PHE A 130 0.07 -0.14 -10.44
N ASN A 131 0.21 0.77 -11.40
CA ASN A 131 1.50 1.08 -12.00
C ASN A 131 2.50 1.55 -10.94
N PHE A 132 2.06 2.29 -9.93
CA PHE A 132 2.94 2.81 -8.88
C PHE A 132 3.25 1.78 -7.79
N LYS A 133 2.26 0.98 -7.37
CA LYS A 133 2.36 0.10 -6.19
C LYS A 133 2.66 -1.36 -6.49
N LEU A 134 2.50 -1.84 -7.72
CA LEU A 134 2.70 -3.26 -8.02
C LEU A 134 4.06 -3.54 -8.68
N PRO A 135 4.75 -4.64 -8.30
CA PRO A 135 6.04 -5.04 -8.85
C PRO A 135 5.97 -5.62 -10.27
N LEU A 136 4.95 -5.26 -11.03
CA LEU A 136 4.72 -5.73 -12.41
C LEU A 136 5.16 -4.70 -13.45
N THR A 137 5.24 -3.44 -13.06
CA THR A 137 5.47 -2.35 -14.00
C THR A 137 6.82 -1.70 -13.76
N SER A 138 7.40 -1.11 -14.81
CA SER A 138 8.65 -0.35 -14.73
C SER A 138 8.58 0.85 -13.79
N ASN A 139 7.37 1.29 -13.41
CA ASN A 139 7.16 2.47 -12.57
C ASN A 139 7.21 2.17 -11.07
N PHE A 140 7.22 0.89 -10.67
CA PHE A 140 7.24 0.44 -9.27
C PHE A 140 8.41 1.00 -8.43
N TYR A 141 9.50 1.40 -9.10
CA TYR A 141 10.70 1.99 -8.47
C TYR A 141 10.93 3.46 -8.83
N GLN A 142 9.98 4.15 -9.47
CA GLN A 142 10.12 5.59 -9.76
C GLN A 142 9.87 6.42 -8.49
N LEU A 143 10.88 6.45 -7.62
CA LEU A 143 10.97 7.32 -6.44
C LEU A 143 10.78 8.80 -6.79
N ASP A 144 11.05 9.16 -8.04
CA ASP A 144 10.95 10.49 -8.64
C ASP A 144 9.50 11.05 -8.60
N LYS A 145 8.48 10.20 -8.40
CA LYS A 145 7.09 10.64 -8.23
C LYS A 145 6.67 10.77 -6.76
N LEU A 146 7.39 10.16 -5.82
CA LEU A 146 7.15 10.34 -4.37
C LEU A 146 7.56 11.72 -3.88
N SER A 147 8.51 12.38 -4.55
CA SER A 147 8.89 13.77 -4.22
C SER A 147 7.74 14.76 -4.34
N ASN A 148 6.66 14.40 -5.04
CA ASN A 148 5.45 15.23 -5.15
C ASN A 148 4.37 14.89 -4.10
N LEU A 149 4.51 13.78 -3.36
CA LEU A 149 3.54 13.32 -2.35
C LEU A 149 3.96 13.64 -0.92
N ILE A 150 5.24 13.87 -0.70
CA ILE A 150 5.78 14.39 0.56
C ILE A 150 6.64 15.57 0.16
N THR A 151 6.09 16.78 0.28
CA THR A 151 6.92 17.97 0.14
C THR A 151 7.90 18.04 1.31
N ASP A 152 9.10 18.58 1.07
CA ASP A 152 10.07 18.83 2.14
C ASP A 152 9.42 19.62 3.29
N GLU A 153 8.50 20.53 2.97
CA GLU A 153 7.75 21.32 3.93
C GLU A 153 6.85 20.47 4.84
N GLU A 154 6.07 19.53 4.29
CA GLU A 154 5.23 18.59 5.05
C GLU A 154 6.09 17.66 5.92
N PHE A 155 7.19 17.13 5.36
CA PHE A 155 8.13 16.30 6.09
C PHE A 155 8.73 17.05 7.29
N PHE A 156 9.19 18.29 7.10
CA PHE A 156 9.76 19.08 8.18
C PHE A 156 8.72 19.50 9.23
N GLN A 157 7.46 19.71 8.83
CA GLN A 157 6.37 19.96 9.78
C GLN A 157 6.11 18.75 10.66
N GLU A 158 6.00 17.54 10.09
CA GLU A 158 5.80 16.31 10.86
C GLU A 158 6.99 15.96 11.75
N LEU A 159 8.21 16.19 11.25
CA LEU A 159 9.42 16.03 12.05
C LEU A 159 9.37 16.95 13.28
N ARG A 160 9.11 18.25 13.09
CA ARG A 160 8.99 19.23 14.20
C ARG A 160 7.96 18.81 15.24
N LYS A 161 6.79 18.33 14.81
CA LYS A 161 5.74 17.83 15.72
C LYS A 161 6.25 16.67 16.58
N LYS A 162 6.97 15.71 15.97
CA LYS A 162 7.48 14.52 16.68
C LYS A 162 8.61 14.83 17.67
N VAL A 163 9.47 15.79 17.36
CA VAL A 163 10.59 16.18 18.24
C VAL A 163 10.27 17.37 19.15
N THR A 164 9.01 17.85 19.19
CA THR A 164 8.55 18.97 20.03
C THR A 164 9.38 20.26 19.87
N PHE A 165 10.05 20.45 18.74
CA PHE A 165 10.86 21.63 18.47
C PHE A 165 10.07 22.67 17.67
N ASN A 166 10.11 23.92 18.14
CA ASN A 166 9.56 25.05 17.40
C ASN A 166 10.44 25.42 16.19
N LYS A 167 9.82 26.09 15.20
CA LYS A 167 10.48 26.55 13.96
C LYS A 167 11.67 27.49 14.23
N ASP A 168 11.68 28.13 15.40
CA ASP A 168 12.77 29.01 15.87
C ASP A 168 14.03 28.23 16.28
N ILE A 169 13.86 26.98 16.76
CA ILE A 169 14.96 26.10 17.17
C ILE A 169 15.50 25.34 15.96
N LEU A 170 14.60 24.75 15.15
CA LEU A 170 14.92 23.99 13.94
C LEU A 170 14.31 24.66 12.70
N SER A 171 15.05 25.61 12.11
CA SER A 171 14.64 26.24 10.85
C SER A 171 14.74 25.30 9.65
N ASP A 172 13.99 25.58 8.58
CA ASP A 172 13.98 24.74 7.35
C ASP A 172 15.39 24.64 6.74
N LYS A 173 16.20 25.69 6.87
CA LYS A 173 17.60 25.75 6.42
C LYS A 173 18.52 24.77 7.16
N VAL A 174 18.31 24.59 8.46
CA VAL A 174 19.11 23.67 9.28
C VAL A 174 18.72 22.22 8.98
N LEU A 175 17.43 21.97 8.70
CA LEU A 175 16.91 20.66 8.36
C LEU A 175 17.26 20.22 6.93
N SER A 176 17.33 21.15 5.97
CA SER A 176 17.70 20.84 4.59
C SER A 176 19.14 20.38 4.42
N ASP A 177 20.03 20.69 5.38
CA ASP A 177 21.44 20.29 5.32
C ASP A 177 22.02 19.98 6.71
N LEU A 178 21.44 18.96 7.34
CA LEU A 178 21.75 18.53 8.72
C LEU A 178 23.24 18.26 8.96
N PHE A 179 23.98 17.81 7.93
CA PHE A 179 25.41 17.52 8.06
C PHE A 179 26.25 18.79 8.12
N VAL A 180 25.89 19.82 7.36
CA VAL A 180 26.58 21.12 7.37
C VAL A 180 26.27 21.87 8.67
N HIS A 181 25.03 21.77 9.16
CA HIS A 181 24.57 22.47 10.37
C HIS A 181 24.66 21.62 11.65
N LYS A 182 25.34 20.47 11.61
CA LYS A 182 25.41 19.50 12.73
C LYS A 182 25.84 20.13 14.06
N ASN A 183 26.87 20.97 14.05
CA ASN A 183 27.39 21.58 15.29
C ASN A 183 26.40 22.62 15.85
N GLU A 184 25.79 23.44 14.98
CA GLU A 184 24.73 24.39 15.36
C GLU A 184 23.53 23.66 15.97
N LEU A 185 23.16 22.51 15.42
CA LEU A 185 22.08 21.66 15.91
C LEU A 185 22.40 21.09 17.29
N ILE A 186 23.61 20.54 17.48
CA ILE A 186 24.07 20.00 18.76
C ILE A 186 24.11 21.08 19.84
N ASP A 187 24.56 22.28 19.51
CA ASP A 187 24.66 23.38 20.46
C ASP A 187 23.28 23.89 20.90
N ARG A 188 22.31 23.96 19.97
CA ARG A 188 20.92 24.31 20.28
C ARG A 188 20.21 23.22 21.10
N LEU A 189 20.48 21.94 20.83
CA LEU A 189 19.92 20.81 21.58
C LEU A 189 20.51 20.64 23.00
N LYS A 190 21.65 21.27 23.28
CA LYS A 190 22.27 21.29 24.62
C LYS A 190 21.88 22.51 25.45
N GLY A 191 21.22 23.50 24.83
CA GLY A 191 20.86 24.78 25.44
C GLY A 191 19.46 24.82 26.09
N ASP A 192 18.66 23.79 25.87
CA ASP A 192 17.40 23.47 26.58
C ASP A 192 17.62 22.30 27.55
#